data_AF-A0A956EAQ8-F1
#
_entry.id   AF-A0A956EAQ8-F1
#
_cell.length_a   1.000
_cell.length_b   1.000
_cell.length_c   1.000
_cell.angle_alpha   90.00
_cell.angle_beta   90.00
_cell.angle_gamma   90.00
#
_symmetry.space_group_name_H-M   'P 1'
#
loop_
_entity.id
_entity.type
_entity.pdbx_description
1 polymer ?
#
loop_
_entity_poly.entity_id
_entity_poly.type
_entity_poly.pdbx_seq_one_letter_code
_entity_poly.pdbx_strand_id
1 'polypeptide(L)'
;MRHVASLTAEPRQWLRRSSEGAHVISTERSRIQLDWLTWQLQHSYWAQGIPAEVVEGAVRGSWCFGLYALEQPAGGERQVGFARLVTDAATFAYLCDVIVDEAHHGRGLGTWLVQTVLAQPELEPLRLCLLGTRDAHELYRKFGFAEAPPGRFMGRRKGYA
;
A
#
# COMPACT_ATOMS: atom_id res chain seq x y z
N MET A 1 -22.73 18.70 -1.65
CA MET A 1 -22.48 17.25 -1.47
C MET A 1 -21.69 16.75 -2.67
N ARG A 2 -20.36 16.85 -2.63
CA ARG A 2 -19.50 16.27 -3.66
C ARG A 2 -19.18 14.85 -3.23
N HIS A 3 -19.87 13.93 -3.89
CA HIS A 3 -19.46 12.58 -4.25
C HIS A 3 -18.58 11.81 -3.26
N VAL A 4 -19.13 10.68 -2.78
CA VAL A 4 -18.36 9.43 -2.69
C VAL A 4 -17.92 9.11 -4.12
N ALA A 5 -16.93 9.84 -4.62
CA ALA A 5 -16.31 9.58 -5.90
C ALA A 5 -15.69 8.20 -5.75
N SER A 6 -16.13 7.29 -6.60
CA SER A 6 -15.67 5.91 -6.60
C SER A 6 -14.15 5.89 -6.42
N LEU A 7 -13.61 5.00 -5.59
CA LEU A 7 -12.16 4.68 -5.46
C LEU A 7 -11.60 4.03 -6.75
N THR A 8 -12.12 4.49 -7.87
CA THR A 8 -12.35 3.90 -9.18
C THR A 8 -12.30 5.03 -10.22
N ALA A 9 -11.68 6.16 -9.86
CA ALA A 9 -11.13 7.09 -10.84
C ALA A 9 -10.13 6.35 -11.74
N GLU A 10 -9.89 6.91 -12.94
CA GLU A 10 -8.92 6.37 -13.89
C GLU A 10 -7.60 5.98 -13.20
N PRO A 11 -7.05 4.79 -13.49
CA PRO A 11 -5.80 4.35 -12.90
C PRO A 11 -4.68 5.39 -13.08
N ARG A 12 -4.00 5.74 -11.99
CA ARG A 12 -2.88 6.68 -11.99
C ARG A 12 -1.57 5.92 -11.95
N GLN A 13 -0.56 6.53 -12.56
CA GLN A 13 0.79 5.99 -12.57
C GLN A 13 1.83 7.06 -12.26
N TRP A 14 2.88 6.67 -11.53
CA TRP A 14 4.02 7.52 -11.23
C TRP A 14 5.30 6.78 -11.60
N LEU A 15 6.14 7.39 -12.43
CA LEU A 15 7.40 6.83 -12.89
C LEU A 15 8.57 7.47 -12.13
N ARG A 16 9.47 6.63 -11.63
CA ARG A 16 10.75 7.05 -11.04
C ARG A 16 11.90 6.38 -11.80
N ARG A 17 12.84 7.19 -12.29
CA ARG A 17 14.09 6.73 -12.90
C ARG A 17 15.27 7.04 -11.99
N SER A 18 16.23 6.12 -11.93
CA SER A 18 17.45 6.24 -11.13
C SER A 18 18.59 5.47 -11.80
N SER A 19 19.80 5.57 -11.26
CA SER A 19 20.94 4.72 -11.64
C SER A 19 20.67 3.22 -11.40
N GLU A 20 19.76 2.88 -10.50
CA GLU A 20 19.40 1.51 -10.12
C GLU A 20 18.25 0.93 -10.96
N GLY A 21 17.79 1.67 -11.99
CA GLY A 21 16.70 1.28 -12.88
C GLY A 21 15.47 2.18 -12.80
N ALA A 22 14.42 1.79 -13.51
CA ALA A 22 13.15 2.49 -13.57
C ALA A 22 12.05 1.71 -12.84
N HIS A 23 11.22 2.42 -12.08
CA HIS A 23 10.13 1.86 -11.31
C HIS A 23 8.84 2.63 -11.56
N VAL A 24 7.70 1.95 -11.51
CA VAL A 24 6.37 2.54 -11.66
C VAL A 24 5.51 2.17 -10.45
N ILE A 25 4.80 3.15 -9.90
CA ILE A 25 3.65 2.89 -9.02
C ILE A 25 2.39 3.01 -9.87
N SER A 26 1.45 2.07 -9.74
CA SER A 26 0.16 2.09 -10.43
C SER A 26 -0.99 1.79 -9.47
N THR A 27 -2.12 2.47 -9.65
CA THR A 27 -3.38 2.13 -8.98
C THR A 27 -4.28 1.19 -9.79
N GLU A 28 -3.79 0.69 -10.92
CA GLU A 28 -4.51 -0.24 -11.76
C GLU A 28 -4.58 -1.62 -11.11
N ARG A 29 -5.76 -1.97 -10.58
CA ARG A 29 -5.94 -3.22 -9.83
C ARG A 29 -5.67 -4.47 -10.67
N SER A 30 -5.98 -4.46 -11.96
CA SER A 30 -5.69 -5.56 -12.89
C SER A 30 -4.21 -5.85 -13.08
N ARG A 31 -3.32 -4.90 -12.72
CA ARG A 31 -1.86 -5.11 -12.78
C ARG A 31 -1.29 -5.82 -11.56
N ILE A 32 -2.05 -5.92 -10.46
CA ILE A 32 -1.59 -6.58 -9.24
C ILE A 32 -1.34 -8.07 -9.50
N GLN A 33 -0.10 -8.49 -9.31
CA GLN A 33 0.34 -9.88 -9.39
C GLN A 33 -0.04 -10.58 -8.07
N LEU A 34 -1.26 -11.10 -8.01
CA LEU A 34 -1.86 -11.67 -6.78
C LEU A 34 -1.04 -12.81 -6.17
N ASP A 35 -0.41 -13.65 -6.97
CA ASP A 35 0.43 -14.76 -6.47
C ASP A 35 1.63 -14.23 -5.69
N TRP A 36 2.32 -13.22 -6.24
CA TRP A 36 3.43 -12.55 -5.57
C TRP A 36 2.96 -11.87 -4.28
N LEU A 37 1.86 -11.10 -4.35
CA LEU A 37 1.33 -10.39 -3.19
C LEU A 37 0.91 -11.36 -2.08
N THR A 38 0.23 -12.44 -2.44
CA THR A 38 -0.21 -13.48 -1.48
C THR A 38 0.99 -14.08 -0.79
N TRP A 39 2.02 -14.46 -1.53
CA TRP A 39 3.26 -14.99 -0.96
C TRP A 39 3.90 -13.98 0.01
N GLN A 40 4.03 -12.71 -0.38
CA GLN A 40 4.61 -11.67 0.48
C GLN A 40 3.83 -11.49 1.79
N LEU A 41 2.49 -11.42 1.71
CA LEU A 41 1.65 -11.21 2.89
C LEU A 41 1.64 -12.41 3.82
N GLN A 42 1.62 -13.64 3.29
CA GLN A 42 1.69 -14.87 4.07
C GLN A 42 2.97 -14.99 4.91
N HIS A 43 4.07 -14.35 4.49
CA HIS A 43 5.35 -14.33 5.19
C HIS A 43 5.58 -13.04 6.00
N SER A 44 4.63 -12.11 5.99
CA SER A 44 4.68 -10.89 6.81
C SER A 44 4.28 -11.15 8.25
N TYR A 45 4.79 -10.36 9.20
CA TYR A 45 4.43 -10.53 10.62
C TYR A 45 2.98 -10.16 10.95
N TRP A 46 2.29 -9.42 10.07
CA TRP A 46 0.93 -8.92 10.32
C TRP A 46 -0.16 -9.71 9.60
N ALA A 47 0.17 -10.40 8.50
CA ALA A 47 -0.78 -11.18 7.69
C ALA A 47 -0.34 -12.64 7.52
N GLN A 48 0.44 -13.17 8.47
CA GLN A 48 0.95 -14.53 8.42
C GLN A 48 -0.17 -15.54 8.17
N GLY A 49 0.02 -16.40 7.16
CA GLY A 49 -0.95 -17.44 6.79
C GLY A 49 -2.26 -16.94 6.17
N ILE A 50 -2.33 -15.68 5.70
CA ILE A 50 -3.53 -15.17 5.01
C ILE A 50 -3.89 -16.05 3.78
N PRO A 51 -5.15 -16.51 3.65
CA PRO A 51 -5.58 -17.25 2.47
C PRO A 51 -5.62 -16.38 1.21
N ALA A 52 -5.35 -16.98 0.04
CA ALA A 52 -5.28 -16.27 -1.24
C ALA A 52 -6.61 -15.56 -1.58
N GLU A 53 -7.74 -16.20 -1.31
CA GLU A 53 -9.08 -15.65 -1.53
C GLU A 53 -9.37 -14.42 -0.65
N VAL A 54 -8.75 -14.35 0.54
CA VAL A 54 -8.84 -13.18 1.41
C VAL A 54 -8.00 -12.03 0.86
N VAL A 55 -6.79 -12.31 0.33
CA VAL A 55 -5.95 -11.31 -0.34
C VAL A 55 -6.68 -10.73 -1.56
N GLU A 56 -7.26 -11.59 -2.40
CA GLU A 56 -8.05 -11.16 -3.56
C GLU A 56 -9.23 -10.26 -3.13
N GLY A 57 -9.97 -10.67 -2.10
CA GLY A 57 -11.05 -9.87 -1.53
C GLY A 57 -10.58 -8.51 -1.01
N ALA A 58 -9.43 -8.47 -0.33
CA ALA A 58 -8.83 -7.25 0.19
C ALA A 58 -8.42 -6.29 -0.94
N VAL A 59 -7.81 -6.80 -2.01
CA VAL A 59 -7.46 -6.01 -3.21
C VAL A 59 -8.71 -5.45 -3.89
N ARG A 60 -9.76 -6.27 -4.04
CA ARG A 60 -11.03 -5.86 -4.64
C ARG A 60 -11.72 -4.76 -3.83
N GLY A 61 -11.64 -4.81 -2.50
CA GLY A 61 -12.32 -3.87 -1.60
C GLY A 61 -11.54 -2.61 -1.23
N SER A 62 -10.30 -2.43 -1.72
CA SER A 62 -9.41 -1.36 -1.28
C SER A 62 -8.83 -0.56 -2.45
N TRP A 63 -8.33 0.64 -2.15
CA TRP A 63 -7.49 1.36 -3.09
C TRP A 63 -6.06 0.81 -2.99
N CYS A 64 -5.58 0.21 -4.07
CA CYS A 64 -4.31 -0.52 -4.09
C CYS A 64 -3.28 0.23 -4.93
N PHE A 65 -2.03 0.16 -4.50
CA PHE A 65 -0.88 0.76 -5.17
C PHE A 65 0.15 -0.36 -5.38
N GLY A 66 0.28 -0.83 -6.62
CA GLY A 66 1.34 -1.75 -7.00
C GLY A 66 2.60 -0.98 -7.35
N LEU A 67 3.76 -1.43 -6.87
CA LEU A 67 5.07 -0.92 -7.27
C LEU A 67 5.77 -1.97 -8.14
N TYR A 68 6.26 -1.55 -9.30
CA TYR A 68 6.84 -2.41 -10.31
C TYR A 68 8.24 -1.94 -10.69
N ALA A 69 9.17 -2.88 -10.83
CA ALA A 69 10.44 -2.65 -11.51
C ALA A 69 10.24 -2.91 -13.00
N LEU A 70 10.67 -1.96 -13.85
CA LEU A 70 10.60 -2.12 -15.30
C LEU A 70 11.83 -2.87 -15.79
N GLU A 71 11.62 -3.97 -16.49
CA GLU A 71 12.67 -4.82 -17.02
C GLU A 71 13.19 -4.29 -18.36
N GLN A 72 14.51 -4.18 -18.46
CA GLN A 72 15.22 -3.80 -19.68
C GLN A 72 16.13 -4.96 -20.10
N PRO A 73 16.27 -5.27 -21.41
CA PRO A 73 15.62 -4.62 -22.56
C PRO A 73 14.24 -5.23 -22.91
N ALA A 74 13.78 -6.23 -22.17
CA ALA A 74 12.62 -7.06 -22.53
C ALA A 74 11.25 -6.34 -22.48
N GLY A 75 11.18 -5.13 -21.91
CA GLY A 75 9.95 -4.32 -21.88
C GLY A 75 8.88 -4.85 -20.91
N GLY A 76 9.24 -5.77 -20.02
CA GLY A 76 8.35 -6.33 -19.00
C GLY A 76 8.33 -5.51 -17.72
N GLU A 77 7.51 -5.94 -16.76
CA GLU A 77 7.50 -5.39 -15.41
C GLU A 77 7.31 -6.50 -14.37
N ARG A 78 7.98 -6.35 -13.24
CA ARG A 78 7.86 -7.25 -12.10
C ARG A 78 7.28 -6.49 -10.93
N GLN A 79 6.26 -7.02 -10.25
CA GLN A 79 5.80 -6.43 -9.01
C GLN A 79 6.85 -6.64 -7.92
N VAL A 80 7.22 -5.55 -7.26
CA VAL A 80 8.31 -5.47 -6.28
C VAL A 80 7.91 -4.67 -5.04
N GLY A 81 6.67 -4.21 -4.99
CA GLY A 81 6.10 -3.61 -3.80
C GLY A 81 4.59 -3.46 -3.91
N PHE A 82 3.97 -3.17 -2.78
CA PHE A 82 2.54 -3.01 -2.65
C PHE A 82 2.22 -2.11 -1.46
N ALA A 83 1.15 -1.34 -1.57
CA ALA A 83 0.51 -0.66 -0.46
C ALA A 83 -1.00 -0.66 -0.68
N ARG A 84 -1.76 -0.72 0.42
CA ARG A 84 -3.21 -0.77 0.39
C ARG A 84 -3.80 0.29 1.31
N LEU A 85 -4.86 0.94 0.84
CA LEU A 85 -5.59 1.94 1.59
C LEU A 85 -7.08 1.57 1.64
N VAL A 86 -7.59 1.35 2.86
CA VAL A 86 -9.01 1.19 3.13
C VAL A 86 -9.54 2.55 3.57
N THR A 87 -10.48 3.14 2.84
CA THR A 87 -10.88 4.53 3.09
C THR A 87 -12.31 4.80 2.61
N ASP A 88 -12.96 5.77 3.24
CA ASP A 88 -14.20 6.39 2.74
C ASP A 88 -13.94 7.66 1.89
N ALA A 89 -12.67 8.04 1.73
CA ALA A 89 -12.21 9.26 1.07
C ALA A 89 -12.85 10.55 1.60
N ALA A 90 -13.34 10.54 2.85
CA ALA A 90 -14.07 11.65 3.45
C ALA A 90 -13.67 11.91 4.90
N THR A 91 -13.52 10.88 5.72
CA THR A 91 -13.28 11.03 7.16
C THR A 91 -12.13 10.17 7.68
N PHE A 92 -11.94 8.98 7.11
CA PHE A 92 -11.04 7.98 7.65
C PHE A 92 -10.31 7.18 6.58
N ALA A 93 -9.03 6.90 6.82
CA ALA A 93 -8.28 5.88 6.08
C ALA A 93 -7.45 4.98 7.00
N TYR A 94 -7.21 3.75 6.54
CA TYR A 94 -6.26 2.81 7.11
C TYR A 94 -5.23 2.40 6.04
N LEU A 95 -3.99 2.86 6.20
CA LEU A 95 -2.83 2.45 5.40
C LEU A 95 -2.31 1.12 5.93
N CYS A 96 -2.25 0.13 5.05
CA CYS A 96 -1.89 -1.23 5.40
C CYS A 96 -1.16 -1.94 4.26
N ASP A 97 -0.59 -3.11 4.57
CA ASP A 97 0.10 -3.99 3.62
C ASP A 97 1.19 -3.29 2.81
N VAL A 98 1.89 -2.34 3.43
CA VAL A 98 3.06 -1.68 2.83
C VAL A 98 4.22 -2.66 2.85
N ILE A 99 4.63 -3.12 1.67
CA ILE A 99 5.73 -4.06 1.49
C ILE A 99 6.54 -3.71 0.24
N VAL A 100 7.85 -3.93 0.32
CA VAL A 100 8.78 -3.85 -0.81
C VAL A 100 9.62 -5.12 -0.77
N ASP A 101 9.85 -5.72 -1.93
CA ASP A 101 10.75 -6.86 -2.12
C ASP A 101 12.12 -6.53 -1.51
N GLU A 102 12.66 -7.45 -0.71
CA GLU A 102 13.93 -7.29 -0.01
C GLU A 102 15.09 -6.95 -0.95
N ALA A 103 15.09 -7.52 -2.16
CA ALA A 103 16.09 -7.23 -3.18
C ALA A 103 16.09 -5.76 -3.63
N HIS A 104 15.06 -4.99 -3.27
CA HIS A 104 14.84 -3.60 -3.64
C HIS A 104 14.82 -2.64 -2.43
N HIS A 105 15.20 -3.13 -1.25
CA HIS A 105 15.42 -2.29 -0.07
C HIS A 105 16.63 -1.36 -0.23
N GLY A 106 16.69 -0.31 0.59
CA GLY A 106 17.76 0.70 0.53
C GLY A 106 17.63 1.73 -0.60
N ARG A 107 16.72 1.53 -1.55
CA ARG A 107 16.55 2.38 -2.75
C ARG A 107 15.55 3.54 -2.58
N GLY A 108 15.05 3.73 -1.36
CA GLY A 108 14.00 4.71 -1.03
C GLY A 108 12.63 4.42 -1.64
N LEU A 109 12.41 3.21 -2.18
CA LEU A 109 11.17 2.83 -2.84
C LEU A 109 9.97 2.75 -1.88
N GLY A 110 10.18 2.26 -0.65
CA GLY A 110 9.13 2.26 0.38
C GLY A 110 8.68 3.67 0.75
N THR A 111 9.64 4.60 0.92
CA THR A 111 9.34 6.02 1.13
C THR A 111 8.57 6.60 -0.04
N TRP A 112 9.02 6.35 -1.27
CA TRP A 112 8.33 6.83 -2.47
C TRP A 112 6.90 6.28 -2.56
N LEU A 113 6.69 4.99 -2.27
CA LEU A 113 5.38 4.35 -2.27
C LEU A 113 4.45 5.00 -1.25
N VAL A 114 4.88 5.13 0.01
CA VAL A 114 4.06 5.76 1.06
C VAL A 114 3.78 7.23 0.73
N GLN A 115 4.77 7.96 0.24
CA GLN A 115 4.60 9.34 -0.20
C GLN A 115 3.54 9.46 -1.30
N THR A 116 3.60 8.58 -2.30
CA THR A 116 2.61 8.55 -3.39
C THR A 116 1.22 8.27 -2.86
N VAL A 117 1.05 7.31 -1.94
CA VAL A 117 -0.26 7.03 -1.34
C VAL A 117 -0.80 8.23 -0.58
N LEU A 118 0.02 8.89 0.23
CA LEU A 118 -0.43 10.00 1.09
C LEU A 118 -0.62 11.32 0.34
N ALA A 119 0.01 11.48 -0.83
CA ALA A 119 -0.14 12.66 -1.68
C ALA A 119 -1.42 12.66 -2.54
N GLN A 120 -2.30 11.66 -2.38
CA GLN A 120 -3.55 11.64 -3.12
C GLN A 120 -4.49 12.75 -2.64
N PRO A 121 -5.07 13.56 -3.54
CA PRO A 121 -5.96 14.65 -3.17
C PRO A 121 -7.23 14.16 -2.44
N GLU A 122 -7.66 12.93 -2.69
CA GLU A 122 -8.76 12.27 -1.98
C GLU A 122 -8.52 12.11 -0.48
N LEU A 123 -7.28 12.26 -0.02
CA LEU A 123 -6.92 12.14 1.39
C LEU A 123 -6.87 13.49 2.12
N GLU A 124 -6.94 14.61 1.40
CA GLU A 124 -6.97 15.95 1.99
C GLU A 124 -8.08 16.14 3.04
N PRO A 125 -9.34 15.71 2.83
CA PRO A 125 -10.40 15.95 3.80
C PRO A 125 -10.35 15.02 5.02
N LEU A 126 -9.47 14.02 5.03
CA LEU A 126 -9.48 13.01 6.08
C LEU A 126 -9.17 13.61 7.44
N ARG A 127 -9.97 13.23 8.44
CA ARG A 127 -9.72 13.61 9.83
C ARG A 127 -8.72 12.68 10.51
N LEU A 128 -8.58 11.45 10.01
CA LEU A 128 -7.73 10.44 10.58
C LEU A 128 -7.25 9.46 9.51
N CYS A 129 -5.93 9.29 9.41
CA CYS A 129 -5.30 8.18 8.73
C CYS A 129 -4.56 7.32 9.77
N LEU A 130 -4.88 6.04 9.84
CA LEU A 130 -4.24 5.09 10.74
C LEU A 130 -3.35 4.11 10.01
N LEU A 131 -2.36 3.59 10.73
CA LEU A 131 -1.59 2.43 10.33
C LEU A 131 -1.13 1.67 11.57
N GLY A 132 -0.79 0.40 11.39
CA GLY A 132 -0.06 -0.40 12.38
C GLY A 132 1.34 -0.67 11.88
N THR A 133 2.35 -0.46 12.72
CA THR A 133 3.73 -0.82 12.40
C THR A 133 4.43 -1.36 13.64
N ARG A 134 5.32 -2.34 13.47
CA ARG A 134 6.17 -2.89 14.53
C ARG A 134 7.56 -2.22 14.55
N ASP A 135 8.08 -1.86 13.39
CA ASP A 135 9.50 -1.52 13.19
C ASP A 135 9.75 -0.33 12.24
N ALA A 136 8.74 0.16 11.53
CA ALA A 136 8.89 1.26 10.56
C ALA A 136 8.39 2.63 11.08
N HIS A 137 8.36 2.84 12.40
CA HIS A 137 7.88 4.08 13.03
C HIS A 137 8.56 5.33 12.46
N GLU A 138 9.90 5.33 12.33
CA GLU A 138 10.65 6.48 11.80
C GLU A 138 10.36 6.78 10.33
N LEU A 139 9.97 5.78 9.55
CA LEU A 139 9.51 6.02 8.18
C LEU A 139 8.22 6.83 8.20
N TYR A 140 7.23 6.40 9.00
CA TYR A 140 5.91 7.02 9.01
C TYR A 140 5.91 8.40 9.69
N ARG A 141 6.79 8.65 10.67
CA ARG A 141 6.97 9.98 11.28
C ARG A 141 7.33 11.05 10.26
N LYS A 142 8.07 10.71 9.20
CA LYS A 142 8.40 11.63 8.09
C LYS A 142 7.17 12.14 7.35
N PHE A 143 6.06 11.41 7.44
CA PHE A 143 4.78 11.75 6.82
C PHE A 143 3.76 12.29 7.81
N GLY A 144 4.20 12.73 8.99
CA GLY A 144 3.33 13.33 10.01
C GLY A 144 2.53 12.32 10.83
N PHE A 145 2.77 11.01 10.68
CA PHE A 145 2.19 10.04 11.61
C PHE A 145 2.83 10.20 12.99
N ALA A 146 1.97 10.15 14.00
CA ALA A 146 2.35 10.10 15.40
C ALA A 146 1.72 8.88 16.05
N GLU A 147 2.26 8.48 17.20
CA GLU A 147 1.66 7.41 18.00
C GLU A 147 0.24 7.78 18.40
N ALA A 148 -0.67 6.84 18.20
CA ALA A 148 -2.03 6.97 18.68
C ALA A 148 -2.05 7.05 20.21
N PRO A 149 -2.92 7.89 20.81
CA PRO A 149 -3.09 7.90 22.26
C PRO A 149 -3.42 6.48 22.78
N PRO A 150 -2.76 6.01 23.84
CA PRO A 150 -3.01 4.70 24.40
C PRO A 150 -4.47 4.55 24.85
N GLY A 151 -5.04 3.37 24.67
CA GLY A 151 -6.44 3.07 25.04
C GLY A 151 -7.51 3.65 24.09
N ARG A 152 -7.14 4.45 23.08
CA ARG A 152 -8.10 5.05 22.14
C ARG A 152 -8.63 4.08 21.08
N PHE A 153 -7.78 3.16 20.63
CA PHE A 153 -8.15 2.15 19.63
C PHE A 153 -8.34 0.79 20.28
N MET A 154 -9.46 0.14 19.95
CA MET A 154 -9.79 -1.21 20.38
C MET A 154 -9.93 -2.09 19.15
N GLY A 155 -9.46 -3.34 19.23
CA GLY A 155 -9.52 -4.29 18.14
C GLY A 155 -10.17 -5.61 18.57
N ARG A 156 -10.98 -6.19 17.68
CA ARG A 156 -11.46 -7.57 17.81
C ARG A 156 -10.68 -8.43 16.82
N ARG A 157 -9.90 -9.39 17.32
CA ARG A 157 -9.04 -10.25 16.49
C ARG A 157 -9.66 -11.64 16.34
N LYS A 158 -9.60 -12.17 15.12
CA LYS A 158 -9.88 -13.57 14.79
C LYS A 158 -8.75 -14.03 13.87
N GLY A 159 -8.21 -15.22 14.11
CA GLY A 159 -7.23 -15.82 13.20
C GLY A 159 -7.88 -16.31 11.91
N TYR A 160 -7.06 -16.51 10.88
CA TYR A 160 -7.42 -17.42 9.79
C TYR A 160 -7.48 -18.84 10.36
N ALA A 161 -8.47 -19.62 9.92
CA ALA A 161 -8.67 -20.99 10.38
C ALA A 161 -7.59 -21.93 9.85
#